data_AF-E1KMU7-F1
#
_entry.id   AF-E1KMU7-F1
#
_cell.length_a   1.000
_cell.length_b   1.000
_cell.length_c   1.000
_cell.angle_alpha   90.00
_cell.angle_beta   90.00
_cell.angle_gamma   90.00
#
_symmetry.space_group_name_H-M   'P 1'
#
loop_
_entity.id
_entity.type
_entity.pdbx_description
1 polymer ?
#
loop_
_entity_poly.entity_id
_entity_poly.type
_entity_poly.pdbx_seq_one_letter_code
_entity_poly.pdbx_strand_id
1 'polypeptide(L)'
;MFEIRKSEKKDLNFVLELIASGRKKMIESGNTKQWSNGQPTTKQIENDIENGNSYLVFSAEGKPIATFAFIIGEDPTYLKIDGAGWLNHEKYGTIHRIASASGVHGIFASVLNYCFQAIDNIRIDTHEDNIPMRNAIKKFGFTYCGIIYLANGDPRRAYQKVKTSNDMTEKEKQNQGLPYIGSDPEVLKGLNECKDELFRINQMMPSDDEQRNAAFRKLFGKTGKTFKIIAPFFCDYGYNIEIGEKFFANTNLVILDEAKVKFGDNVFIAPNCAFYTVGHALDPIERNKDIQYCYPITVGNNVWIGGNVVVLPGVTIGNNVTIGAGSVVTKDIPDNVVAVGNPCRIIKTIE
;
A
#
# COMPACT_ATOMS: atom_id res chain seq x y z
N MET A 1 -9.69 -4.73 -12.81
CA MET A 1 -9.60 -5.07 -11.38
C MET A 1 -11.02 -5.05 -10.85
N PHE A 2 -11.47 -6.08 -10.13
CA PHE A 2 -12.82 -6.03 -9.53
C PHE A 2 -12.83 -5.05 -8.37
N GLU A 3 -13.92 -4.34 -8.19
CA GLU A 3 -14.14 -3.53 -6.99
C GLU A 3 -14.57 -4.44 -5.84
N ILE A 4 -14.00 -4.24 -4.65
CA ILE A 4 -14.32 -5.00 -3.44
C ILE A 4 -14.60 -4.02 -2.31
N ARG A 5 -15.75 -4.19 -1.65
CA ARG A 5 -16.11 -3.44 -0.45
C ARG A 5 -16.75 -4.32 0.61
N LYS A 6 -16.75 -3.85 1.85
CA LYS A 6 -17.54 -4.45 2.93
C LYS A 6 -19.02 -4.45 2.56
N SER A 7 -19.69 -5.54 2.90
CA SER A 7 -21.14 -5.66 2.82
C SER A 7 -21.79 -4.85 3.95
N GLU A 8 -22.94 -4.24 3.66
CA GLU A 8 -23.80 -3.57 4.62
C GLU A 8 -25.08 -4.39 4.85
N LYS A 9 -25.89 -4.04 5.87
CA LYS A 9 -27.17 -4.74 6.15
C LYS A 9 -28.10 -4.81 4.93
N LYS A 10 -28.11 -3.76 4.10
CA LYS A 10 -28.90 -3.70 2.85
C LYS A 10 -28.47 -4.73 1.80
N ASP A 11 -27.24 -5.23 1.90
CA ASP A 11 -26.66 -6.18 0.94
C ASP A 11 -26.95 -7.65 1.28
N LEU A 12 -27.61 -7.95 2.41
CA LEU A 12 -27.83 -9.30 2.91
C LEU A 12 -28.44 -10.24 1.85
N ASN A 13 -29.44 -9.76 1.12
CA ASN A 13 -30.10 -10.56 0.08
C ASN A 13 -29.13 -10.93 -1.05
N PHE A 14 -28.27 -10.01 -1.49
CA PHE A 14 -27.27 -10.30 -2.52
C PHE A 14 -26.24 -11.33 -2.04
N VAL A 15 -25.80 -11.24 -0.78
CA VAL A 15 -24.86 -12.21 -0.19
C VAL A 15 -25.51 -13.61 -0.13
N LEU A 16 -26.76 -13.69 0.32
CA LEU A 16 -27.53 -14.94 0.39
C LEU A 16 -27.71 -15.57 -1.00
N GLU A 17 -28.06 -14.77 -2.01
CA GLU A 17 -28.21 -15.23 -3.40
C GLU A 17 -26.90 -15.78 -3.98
N LEU A 18 -25.78 -15.10 -3.72
CA LEU A 18 -24.46 -15.54 -4.17
C LEU A 18 -24.04 -16.84 -3.49
N ILE A 19 -24.27 -16.98 -2.18
CA ILE A 19 -24.01 -18.22 -1.44
C ILE A 19 -24.90 -19.36 -1.95
N ALA A 20 -26.18 -19.09 -2.21
CA ALA A 20 -27.10 -20.07 -2.78
C ALA A 20 -26.65 -20.52 -4.19
N SER A 21 -26.19 -19.59 -5.02
CA SER A 21 -25.58 -19.89 -6.32
C SER A 21 -24.33 -20.77 -6.18
N GLY A 22 -23.46 -20.44 -5.21
CA GLY A 22 -22.28 -21.24 -4.90
C GLY A 22 -22.62 -22.66 -4.44
N ARG A 23 -23.60 -22.83 -3.54
CA ARG A 23 -24.10 -24.15 -3.10
C ARG A 23 -24.60 -24.98 -4.28
N LYS A 24 -25.40 -24.38 -5.16
CA LYS A 24 -25.95 -25.08 -6.33
C LYS A 24 -24.83 -25.65 -7.21
N LYS A 25 -23.78 -24.87 -7.48
CA LYS A 25 -22.60 -25.34 -8.24
C LYS A 25 -21.84 -26.46 -7.52
N MET A 26 -21.70 -26.38 -6.20
CA MET A 26 -21.03 -27.42 -5.42
C MET A 26 -21.80 -28.74 -5.51
N ILE A 27 -23.13 -28.70 -5.42
CA ILE A 27 -24.00 -29.87 -5.59
C ILE A 27 -23.87 -30.44 -7.01
N GLU A 28 -23.97 -29.60 -8.04
CA GLU A 28 -23.86 -30.01 -9.46
C GLU A 28 -22.50 -30.63 -9.81
N SER A 29 -21.43 -30.25 -9.10
CA SER A 29 -20.08 -30.79 -9.27
C SER A 29 -19.76 -31.99 -8.35
N GLY A 30 -20.75 -32.52 -7.63
CA GLY A 30 -20.60 -33.68 -6.74
C GLY A 30 -19.98 -33.36 -5.37
N ASN A 31 -19.72 -32.09 -5.06
CA ASN A 31 -19.22 -31.63 -3.76
C ASN A 31 -20.39 -31.34 -2.79
N THR A 32 -21.15 -32.38 -2.44
CA THR A 32 -22.38 -32.25 -1.65
C THR A 32 -22.14 -32.01 -0.15
N LYS A 33 -20.91 -32.21 0.33
CA LYS A 33 -20.56 -32.07 1.76
C LYS A 33 -20.12 -30.66 2.15
N GLN A 34 -19.59 -29.86 1.23
CA GLN A 34 -19.33 -28.44 1.48
C GLN A 34 -20.68 -27.72 1.55
N TRP A 35 -20.96 -27.03 2.66
CA TRP A 35 -22.21 -26.29 2.86
C TRP A 35 -23.47 -27.17 2.84
N SER A 36 -23.35 -28.39 3.38
CA SER A 36 -24.47 -29.28 3.65
C SER A 36 -25.36 -28.75 4.80
N ASN A 37 -26.56 -29.30 4.92
CA ASN A 37 -27.48 -29.07 6.05
C ASN A 37 -27.81 -27.59 6.33
N GLY A 38 -27.92 -26.77 5.28
CA GLY A 38 -28.30 -25.36 5.38
C GLY A 38 -27.18 -24.41 5.81
N GLN A 39 -25.94 -24.87 5.90
CA GLN A 39 -24.79 -24.04 6.26
C GLN A 39 -24.19 -23.29 5.05
N PRO A 40 -23.60 -22.08 5.22
CA PRO A 40 -23.71 -21.22 6.39
C PRO A 40 -25.16 -20.75 6.62
N THR A 41 -25.59 -20.67 7.89
CA THR A 41 -26.93 -20.15 8.21
C THR A 41 -27.08 -18.67 7.88
N THR A 42 -28.30 -18.19 7.64
CA THR A 42 -28.59 -16.75 7.47
C THR A 42 -28.05 -15.93 8.64
N LYS A 43 -28.26 -16.41 9.88
CA LYS A 43 -27.74 -15.77 11.09
C LYS A 43 -26.22 -15.62 11.11
N GLN A 44 -25.49 -16.59 10.57
CA GLN A 44 -24.04 -16.51 10.46
C GLN A 44 -23.61 -15.41 9.48
N ILE A 45 -24.31 -15.30 8.34
CA ILE A 45 -24.05 -14.27 7.33
C ILE A 45 -24.39 -12.88 7.88
N GLU A 46 -25.51 -12.75 8.59
CA GLU A 46 -25.88 -11.50 9.28
C GLU A 46 -24.79 -11.09 10.27
N ASN A 47 -24.32 -12.02 11.11
CA ASN A 47 -23.23 -11.74 12.05
C ASN A 47 -21.94 -11.30 11.34
N ASP A 48 -21.61 -11.87 10.18
CA ASP A 48 -20.44 -11.42 9.40
C ASP A 48 -20.59 -9.99 8.90
N ILE A 49 -21.78 -9.61 8.45
CA ILE A 49 -22.07 -8.25 8.01
C ILE A 49 -21.98 -7.28 9.20
N GLU A 50 -22.61 -7.62 10.32
CA GLU A 50 -22.64 -6.78 11.53
C GLU A 50 -21.24 -6.56 12.13
N ASN A 51 -20.40 -7.60 12.10
CA ASN A 51 -19.01 -7.50 12.55
C ASN A 51 -18.08 -6.88 11.49
N GLY A 52 -18.59 -6.51 10.31
CA GLY A 52 -17.79 -5.91 9.24
C GLY A 52 -16.78 -6.88 8.61
N ASN A 53 -17.09 -8.17 8.64
CA ASN A 53 -16.28 -9.28 8.11
C ASN A 53 -16.80 -9.80 6.75
N SER A 54 -18.01 -9.41 6.32
CA SER A 54 -18.56 -9.79 5.01
C SER A 54 -18.17 -8.78 3.93
N TYR A 55 -17.86 -9.27 2.72
CA TYR A 55 -17.46 -8.47 1.56
C TYR A 55 -18.22 -8.89 0.30
N LEU A 56 -18.42 -7.92 -0.59
CA LEU A 56 -18.93 -8.12 -1.94
C LEU A 56 -17.87 -7.74 -2.97
N VAL A 57 -17.85 -8.49 -4.08
CA VAL A 57 -17.04 -8.24 -5.27
C VAL A 57 -17.97 -7.81 -6.39
N PHE A 58 -17.64 -6.72 -7.08
CA PHE A 58 -18.46 -6.09 -8.10
C PHE A 58 -17.82 -6.22 -9.49
N SER A 59 -18.67 -6.38 -10.51
CA SER A 59 -18.28 -6.25 -11.91
C SER A 59 -17.95 -4.79 -12.26
N ALA A 60 -17.34 -4.57 -13.43
CA ALA A 60 -17.11 -3.21 -13.95
C ALA A 60 -18.40 -2.40 -14.15
N GLU A 61 -19.55 -3.08 -14.27
CA GLU A 61 -20.88 -2.50 -14.40
C GLU A 61 -21.55 -2.22 -13.04
N GLY A 62 -20.84 -2.44 -11.92
CA GLY A 62 -21.35 -2.21 -10.57
C GLY A 62 -22.30 -3.29 -10.05
N LYS A 63 -22.32 -4.50 -10.66
CA LYS A 63 -23.16 -5.62 -10.21
C LYS A 63 -22.42 -6.50 -9.21
N PRO A 64 -23.02 -6.91 -8.07
CA PRO A 64 -22.46 -7.92 -7.19
C PRO A 64 -22.31 -9.27 -7.93
N ILE A 65 -21.09 -9.80 -7.97
CA ILE A 65 -20.75 -11.04 -8.68
C ILE A 65 -20.08 -12.11 -7.80
N ALA A 66 -19.59 -11.74 -6.63
CA ALA A 66 -19.09 -12.69 -5.64
C ALA A 66 -19.16 -12.13 -4.22
N THR A 67 -19.05 -13.01 -3.25
CA THR A 67 -18.98 -12.69 -1.82
C THR A 67 -17.94 -13.57 -1.13
N PHE A 68 -17.38 -13.06 -0.05
CA PHE A 68 -16.52 -13.80 0.86
C PHE A 68 -16.60 -13.15 2.24
N ALA A 69 -16.22 -13.90 3.27
CA ALA A 69 -15.97 -13.36 4.59
C ALA A 69 -14.45 -13.34 4.85
N PHE A 70 -13.97 -12.28 5.48
CA PHE A 70 -12.57 -12.13 5.86
C PHE A 70 -12.47 -11.54 7.26
N ILE A 71 -11.83 -12.31 8.15
CA ILE A 71 -11.72 -12.01 9.58
C ILE A 71 -10.24 -11.85 9.88
N ILE A 72 -9.84 -10.69 10.43
CA ILE A 72 -8.47 -10.45 10.87
C ILE A 72 -8.40 -10.63 12.39
N GLY A 73 -7.50 -11.49 12.85
CA GLY A 73 -7.36 -11.84 14.26
C GLY A 73 -7.69 -13.30 14.54
N GLU A 74 -7.91 -13.62 15.82
CA GLU A 74 -8.22 -14.99 16.23
C GLU A 74 -9.61 -15.43 15.73
N ASP A 75 -9.61 -16.53 14.99
CA ASP A 75 -10.82 -17.29 14.64
C ASP A 75 -10.84 -18.55 15.53
N PRO A 76 -11.87 -18.74 16.38
CA PRO A 76 -11.99 -19.91 17.25
C PRO A 76 -11.82 -21.26 16.54
N THR A 77 -12.21 -21.34 15.27
CA THR A 77 -12.11 -22.55 14.44
C THR A 77 -10.65 -22.91 14.12
N TYR A 78 -9.74 -21.93 14.17
CA TYR A 78 -8.34 -22.06 13.77
C TYR A 78 -7.38 -22.18 14.97
N LEU A 79 -7.91 -22.16 16.20
CA LEU A 79 -7.10 -22.25 17.42
C LEU A 79 -6.48 -23.63 17.62
N LYS A 80 -7.12 -24.68 17.12
CA LYS A 80 -6.65 -26.07 17.19
C LYS A 80 -6.54 -26.66 15.80
N ILE A 81 -5.44 -27.37 15.55
CA ILE A 81 -5.17 -28.04 14.29
C ILE A 81 -4.46 -29.36 14.55
N ASP A 82 -4.92 -30.41 13.89
CA ASP A 82 -4.30 -31.73 13.91
C ASP A 82 -3.39 -31.90 12.69
N GLY A 83 -2.16 -32.36 12.89
CA GLY A 83 -1.18 -32.57 11.82
C GLY A 83 0.09 -31.76 12.00
N ALA A 84 0.58 -31.15 10.90
CA ALA A 84 1.87 -30.45 10.88
C ALA A 84 1.86 -29.14 11.69
N GLY A 85 0.68 -28.55 11.90
CA GLY A 85 0.53 -27.27 12.57
C GLY A 85 0.66 -26.07 11.62
N TRP A 86 0.42 -24.88 12.17
CA TRP A 86 0.55 -23.63 11.43
C TRP A 86 2.02 -23.30 11.13
N LEU A 87 2.29 -22.64 10.01
CA LEU A 87 3.64 -22.22 9.60
C LEU A 87 4.28 -21.24 10.61
N ASN A 88 3.45 -20.44 11.26
CA ASN A 88 3.80 -19.56 12.36
C ASN A 88 2.52 -19.16 13.13
N HIS A 89 2.72 -18.46 14.24
CA HIS A 89 1.66 -17.95 15.12
C HIS A 89 1.54 -16.41 15.08
N GLU A 90 2.09 -15.77 14.05
CA GLU A 90 1.91 -14.34 13.80
C GLU A 90 0.43 -14.00 13.56
N LYS A 91 0.07 -12.72 13.72
CA LYS A 91 -1.28 -12.23 13.41
C LYS A 91 -1.68 -12.66 11.99
N TYR A 92 -2.90 -13.15 11.82
CA TYR A 92 -3.38 -13.70 10.55
C TYR A 92 -4.80 -13.22 10.22
N GLY A 93 -5.19 -13.38 8.96
CA GLY A 93 -6.56 -13.28 8.50
C GLY A 93 -7.09 -14.63 7.99
N THR A 94 -8.37 -14.91 8.19
CA THR A 94 -9.03 -16.12 7.67
C THR A 94 -10.01 -15.78 6.57
N ILE A 95 -9.90 -16.45 5.43
CA ILE A 95 -10.87 -16.35 4.34
C ILE A 95 -11.92 -17.45 4.50
N HIS A 96 -13.18 -17.03 4.53
CA HIS A 96 -14.35 -17.88 4.69
C HIS A 96 -15.39 -17.64 3.61
N ARG A 97 -16.31 -18.59 3.44
CA ARG A 97 -17.60 -18.39 2.76
C ARG A 97 -17.50 -17.79 1.35
N ILE A 98 -16.46 -18.12 0.60
CA ILE A 98 -16.27 -17.60 -0.76
C ILE A 98 -17.27 -18.23 -1.74
N ALA A 99 -18.09 -17.41 -2.38
CA ALA A 99 -19.06 -17.82 -3.40
C ALA A 99 -19.08 -16.82 -4.57
N SER A 100 -19.36 -17.30 -5.79
CA SER A 100 -19.47 -16.45 -6.98
C SER A 100 -20.67 -16.81 -7.84
N ALA A 101 -21.18 -15.82 -8.57
CA ALA A 101 -22.18 -16.01 -9.61
C ALA A 101 -21.67 -16.92 -10.74
N SER A 102 -22.57 -17.59 -11.46
CA SER A 102 -22.23 -18.47 -12.58
C SER A 102 -21.54 -17.73 -13.73
N GLY A 103 -20.56 -18.39 -14.36
CA GLY A 103 -19.78 -17.82 -15.47
C GLY A 103 -18.70 -16.81 -15.08
N VAL A 104 -18.50 -16.53 -13.79
CA VAL A 104 -17.50 -15.57 -13.32
C VAL A 104 -16.20 -16.27 -12.92
N HIS A 105 -15.08 -15.83 -13.50
CA HIS A 105 -13.74 -16.35 -13.25
C HIS A 105 -12.85 -15.31 -12.55
N GLY A 106 -11.71 -15.74 -11.99
CA GLY A 106 -10.72 -14.82 -11.39
C GLY A 106 -11.05 -14.29 -9.99
N ILE A 107 -12.20 -14.67 -9.41
CA ILE A 107 -12.64 -14.21 -8.08
C ILE A 107 -11.62 -14.56 -6.99
N PHE A 108 -11.14 -15.81 -6.94
CA PHE A 108 -10.21 -16.23 -5.88
C PHE A 108 -8.91 -15.41 -5.87
N ALA A 109 -8.34 -15.13 -7.05
CA ALA A 109 -7.14 -14.30 -7.17
C ALA A 109 -7.38 -12.88 -6.64
N SER A 110 -8.54 -12.31 -6.98
CA SER A 110 -8.89 -10.94 -6.61
C SER A 110 -9.17 -10.80 -5.11
N VAL A 111 -9.87 -11.79 -4.53
CA VAL A 111 -10.07 -11.89 -3.08
C VAL A 111 -8.74 -12.03 -2.36
N LEU A 112 -7.85 -12.90 -2.85
CA LEU A 112 -6.55 -13.12 -2.24
C LEU A 112 -5.69 -11.87 -2.24
N ASN A 113 -5.62 -11.16 -3.38
CA ASN A 113 -4.90 -9.89 -3.49
C ASN A 113 -5.45 -8.84 -2.52
N TYR A 114 -6.79 -8.72 -2.44
CA TYR A 114 -7.43 -7.81 -1.50
C TYR A 114 -7.09 -8.14 -0.04
N CYS A 115 -7.14 -9.42 0.35
CA CYS A 115 -6.81 -9.83 1.70
C CYS A 115 -5.33 -9.58 2.03
N PHE A 116 -4.41 -9.79 1.08
CA PHE A 116 -2.97 -9.53 1.27
C PHE A 116 -2.60 -8.04 1.30
N GLN A 117 -3.49 -7.13 0.91
CA GLN A 117 -3.32 -5.70 1.17
C GLN A 117 -3.58 -5.36 2.66
N ALA A 118 -4.32 -6.22 3.37
CA ALA A 118 -4.70 -5.99 4.76
C ALA A 118 -3.80 -6.73 5.76
N ILE A 119 -3.27 -7.90 5.39
CA ILE A 119 -2.38 -8.69 6.24
C ILE A 119 -1.54 -9.68 5.43
N ASP A 120 -0.29 -9.89 5.84
CA ASP A 120 0.65 -10.76 5.13
C ASP A 120 0.46 -12.26 5.39
N ASN A 121 -0.37 -12.61 6.37
CA ASN A 121 -0.53 -13.99 6.82
C ASN A 121 -1.99 -14.42 6.70
N ILE A 122 -2.29 -15.33 5.78
CA ILE A 122 -3.66 -15.77 5.49
C ILE A 122 -3.79 -17.26 5.76
N ARG A 123 -4.84 -17.63 6.49
CA ARG A 123 -5.30 -19.01 6.66
C ARG A 123 -6.61 -19.23 5.93
N ILE A 124 -6.80 -20.43 5.39
CA ILE A 124 -8.02 -20.83 4.68
C ILE A 124 -8.27 -22.31 4.89
N ASP A 125 -9.54 -22.70 4.94
CA ASP A 125 -9.95 -24.09 5.03
C ASP A 125 -10.92 -24.47 3.92
N THR A 126 -10.99 -25.76 3.63
CA THR A 126 -12.00 -26.30 2.74
C THR A 126 -12.30 -27.77 3.03
N HIS A 127 -13.48 -28.24 2.63
CA HIS A 127 -13.83 -29.65 2.74
C HIS A 127 -12.90 -30.53 1.87
N GLU A 128 -12.59 -31.75 2.31
CA GLU A 128 -11.75 -32.72 1.57
C GLU A 128 -12.22 -32.90 0.12
N ASP A 129 -13.52 -33.09 -0.05
CA ASP A 129 -14.22 -33.27 -1.34
C ASP A 129 -14.33 -31.98 -2.20
N ASN A 130 -13.92 -30.81 -1.70
CA ASN A 130 -13.91 -29.56 -2.47
C ASN A 130 -12.67 -29.45 -3.36
N ILE A 131 -12.56 -30.37 -4.31
CA ILE A 131 -11.45 -30.47 -5.26
C ILE A 131 -11.18 -29.13 -5.98
N PRO A 132 -12.18 -28.38 -6.49
CA PRO A 132 -11.94 -27.09 -7.14
C PRO A 132 -11.25 -26.08 -6.23
N MET A 133 -11.72 -25.95 -4.98
CA MET A 133 -11.12 -25.02 -4.02
C MET A 133 -9.71 -25.46 -3.62
N ARG A 134 -9.49 -26.75 -3.39
CA ARG A 134 -8.15 -27.29 -3.09
C ARG A 134 -7.14 -27.00 -4.21
N ASN A 135 -7.56 -27.18 -5.46
CA ASN A 135 -6.72 -26.88 -6.62
C ASN A 135 -6.42 -25.38 -6.72
N ALA A 136 -7.39 -24.52 -6.43
CA ALA A 136 -7.18 -23.07 -6.36
C ALA A 136 -6.17 -22.72 -5.24
N ILE A 137 -6.41 -23.17 -4.01
CA ILE A 137 -5.52 -22.97 -2.86
C ILE A 137 -4.08 -23.39 -3.19
N LYS A 138 -3.90 -24.59 -3.75
CA LYS A 138 -2.57 -25.09 -4.17
C LYS A 138 -1.95 -24.23 -5.28
N LYS A 139 -2.74 -23.85 -6.30
CA LYS A 139 -2.29 -23.00 -7.42
C LYS A 139 -1.75 -21.65 -6.93
N PHE A 140 -2.31 -21.10 -5.86
CA PHE A 140 -1.90 -19.82 -5.29
C PHE A 140 -0.82 -19.92 -4.20
N GLY A 141 -0.22 -21.12 -4.02
CA GLY A 141 0.98 -21.29 -3.18
C GLY A 141 0.70 -21.40 -1.69
N PHE A 142 -0.52 -21.78 -1.29
CA PHE A 142 -0.80 -22.12 0.10
C PHE A 142 -0.16 -23.46 0.49
N THR A 143 0.37 -23.51 1.72
CA THR A 143 0.92 -24.73 2.31
C THR A 143 -0.17 -25.44 3.12
N TYR A 144 -0.28 -26.76 2.98
CA TYR A 144 -1.18 -27.57 3.80
C TYR A 144 -0.64 -27.69 5.23
N CYS A 145 -1.46 -27.39 6.22
CA CYS A 145 -1.05 -27.33 7.63
C CYS A 145 -1.63 -28.49 8.46
N GLY A 146 -2.77 -29.05 8.05
CA GLY A 146 -3.45 -30.10 8.82
C GLY A 146 -4.96 -30.06 8.68
N ILE A 147 -5.65 -30.60 9.68
CA ILE A 147 -7.10 -30.64 9.77
C ILE A 147 -7.56 -29.76 10.94
N ILE A 148 -8.50 -28.85 10.68
CA ILE A 148 -9.24 -28.13 11.71
C ILE A 148 -10.65 -28.71 11.81
N TYR A 149 -11.32 -28.44 12.93
CA TYR A 149 -12.67 -28.92 13.19
C TYR A 149 -13.61 -27.75 13.37
N LEU A 150 -14.69 -27.74 12.59
CA LEU A 150 -15.78 -26.77 12.76
C LEU A 150 -16.49 -26.99 14.11
N ALA A 151 -17.29 -26.02 14.55
CA ALA A 151 -18.05 -26.12 15.80
C ALA A 151 -19.00 -27.34 15.86
N ASN A 152 -19.42 -27.86 14.70
CA ASN A 152 -20.22 -29.08 14.59
C ASN A 152 -19.39 -30.38 14.54
N GLY A 153 -18.06 -30.29 14.65
CA GLY A 153 -17.13 -31.42 14.57
C GLY A 153 -16.71 -31.82 13.15
N ASP A 154 -17.19 -31.15 12.10
CA ASP A 154 -16.80 -31.50 10.73
C ASP A 154 -15.32 -31.18 10.45
N PRO A 155 -14.55 -32.12 9.89
CA PRO A 155 -13.15 -31.86 9.54
C PRO A 155 -13.03 -30.98 8.31
N ARG A 156 -12.04 -30.09 8.31
CA ARG A 156 -11.65 -29.25 7.17
C ARG A 156 -10.14 -29.29 6.96
N ARG A 157 -9.72 -29.45 5.69
CA ARG A 157 -8.31 -29.30 5.33
C ARG A 157 -7.95 -27.83 5.48
N ALA A 158 -6.96 -27.55 6.31
CA ALA A 158 -6.50 -26.21 6.59
C ALA A 158 -5.16 -25.93 5.91
N TYR A 159 -5.03 -24.68 5.44
CA TYR A 159 -3.87 -24.20 4.72
C TYR A 159 -3.49 -22.80 5.19
N GLN A 160 -2.21 -22.46 5.03
CA GLN A 160 -1.68 -21.14 5.34
C GLN A 160 -0.78 -20.66 4.20
N LYS A 161 -0.86 -19.38 3.88
CA LYS A 161 0.10 -18.68 3.03
C LYS A 161 0.57 -17.44 3.78
N VAL A 162 1.89 -17.31 3.86
CA VAL A 162 2.57 -16.11 4.31
C VAL A 162 3.11 -15.42 3.07
N LYS A 163 2.80 -14.15 2.88
CA LYS A 163 3.35 -13.32 1.82
C LYS A 163 4.86 -13.26 2.01
N THR A 164 5.60 -13.73 1.01
CA THR A 164 7.06 -13.63 1.03
C THR A 164 7.49 -12.38 0.27
N SER A 165 8.76 -11.98 0.39
CA SER A 165 9.32 -10.87 -0.42
C SER A 165 9.18 -11.09 -1.93
N ASN A 166 9.04 -12.34 -2.38
CA ASN A 166 8.80 -12.69 -3.78
C ASN A 166 7.34 -12.54 -4.22
N ASP A 167 6.39 -12.39 -3.29
CA ASP A 167 4.97 -12.18 -3.57
C ASP A 167 4.57 -10.69 -3.52
N MET A 168 5.50 -9.78 -3.24
CA MET A 168 5.23 -8.34 -3.18
C MET A 168 5.13 -7.73 -4.58
N THR A 169 4.20 -6.81 -4.77
CA THR A 169 4.20 -5.97 -5.98
C THR A 169 5.40 -5.04 -5.98
N GLU A 170 5.79 -4.52 -7.15
CA GLU A 170 6.88 -3.55 -7.23
C GLU A 170 6.58 -2.27 -6.44
N LYS A 171 5.30 -1.87 -6.37
CA LYS A 171 4.85 -0.75 -5.52
C LYS A 171 5.03 -1.04 -4.03
N GLU A 172 4.77 -2.27 -3.59
CA GLU A 172 5.00 -2.67 -2.20
C GLU A 172 6.50 -2.71 -1.86
N LYS A 173 7.33 -3.20 -2.78
CA LYS A 173 8.80 -3.16 -2.64
C LYS A 173 9.29 -1.72 -2.52
N GLN A 174 8.83 -0.82 -3.40
CA GLN A 174 9.13 0.61 -3.35
C GLN A 174 8.74 1.23 -2.01
N ASN A 175 7.51 0.99 -1.53
CA ASN A 175 7.04 1.53 -0.25
C ASN A 175 7.88 1.05 0.96
N GLN A 176 8.52 -0.11 0.85
CA GLN A 176 9.41 -0.67 1.89
C GLN A 176 10.89 -0.31 1.70
N GLY A 177 11.25 0.44 0.64
CA GLY A 177 12.63 0.75 0.29
C GLY A 177 13.45 -0.46 -0.17
N LEU A 178 12.78 -1.54 -0.59
CA LEU A 178 13.40 -2.71 -1.20
C LEU A 178 13.63 -2.45 -2.69
N PRO A 179 14.60 -3.13 -3.35
CA PRO A 179 14.79 -2.99 -4.79
C PRO A 179 13.51 -3.31 -5.57
N TYR A 180 13.11 -2.41 -6.46
CA TYR A 180 11.91 -2.52 -7.30
C TYR A 180 12.20 -2.11 -8.74
N ILE A 181 11.33 -2.55 -9.67
CA ILE A 181 11.40 -2.18 -11.09
C ILE A 181 10.62 -0.87 -11.30
N GLY A 182 11.32 0.22 -11.67
CA GLY A 182 10.70 1.53 -11.87
C GLY A 182 9.69 1.61 -13.01
N SER A 183 9.87 0.76 -14.03
CA SER A 183 9.00 0.62 -15.20
C SER A 183 7.79 -0.28 -14.97
N ASP A 184 7.58 -0.78 -13.76
CA ASP A 184 6.37 -1.52 -13.43
C ASP A 184 5.11 -0.65 -13.66
N PRO A 185 4.04 -1.19 -14.28
CA PRO A 185 2.83 -0.42 -14.58
C PRO A 185 2.17 0.24 -13.36
N GLU A 186 2.23 -0.37 -12.18
CA GLU A 186 1.67 0.20 -10.94
C GLU A 186 2.49 1.40 -10.46
N VAL A 187 3.82 1.31 -10.55
CA VAL A 187 4.75 2.40 -10.22
C VAL A 187 4.54 3.57 -11.19
N LEU A 188 4.55 3.30 -12.50
CA LEU A 188 4.39 4.30 -13.56
C LEU A 188 3.04 5.02 -13.52
N LYS A 189 1.97 4.32 -13.15
CA LYS A 189 0.63 4.91 -13.09
C LYS A 189 0.62 6.14 -12.18
N GLY A 190 1.12 6.00 -10.95
CA GLY A 190 1.13 7.13 -10.00
C GLY A 190 2.05 8.27 -10.43
N LEU A 191 3.17 7.95 -11.11
CA LEU A 191 4.08 8.97 -11.65
C LEU A 191 3.40 9.81 -12.74
N ASN A 192 2.64 9.15 -13.63
CA ASN A 192 1.93 9.83 -14.71
C ASN A 192 0.79 10.70 -14.19
N GLU A 193 0.02 10.21 -13.21
CA GLU A 193 -1.04 10.98 -12.56
C GLU A 193 -0.50 12.27 -11.90
N CYS A 194 0.66 12.20 -11.25
CA CYS A 194 1.31 13.37 -10.65
C CYS A 194 1.80 14.37 -11.71
N LYS A 195 2.42 13.89 -12.79
CA LYS A 195 2.92 14.74 -13.89
C LYS A 195 1.81 15.61 -14.51
N ASP A 196 0.63 15.02 -14.73
CA ASP A 196 -0.51 15.74 -15.28
C ASP A 196 -1.01 16.85 -14.33
N GLU A 197 -1.04 16.57 -13.02
CA GLU A 197 -1.46 17.56 -12.03
C GLU A 197 -0.41 18.68 -11.88
N LEU A 198 0.89 18.35 -11.87
CA LEU A 198 1.97 19.33 -11.84
C LEU A 198 1.97 20.23 -13.08
N PHE A 199 1.66 19.69 -14.26
CA PHE A 199 1.50 20.52 -15.46
C PHE A 199 0.44 21.60 -15.22
N ARG A 200 -0.71 21.24 -14.65
CA ARG A 200 -1.77 22.21 -14.33
C ARG A 200 -1.30 23.24 -13.30
N ILE A 201 -0.72 22.79 -12.18
CA ILE A 201 -0.28 23.66 -11.09
C ILE A 201 0.77 24.68 -11.57
N ASN A 202 1.74 24.23 -12.38
CA ASN A 202 2.81 25.09 -12.88
C ASN A 202 2.35 26.12 -13.92
N GLN A 203 1.17 25.95 -14.51
CA GLN A 203 0.55 26.89 -15.46
C GLN A 203 -0.45 27.84 -14.78
N MET A 204 -0.72 27.69 -13.47
CA MET A 204 -1.60 28.59 -12.73
C MET A 204 -0.99 30.00 -12.62
N MET A 205 -1.86 31.02 -12.58
CA MET A 205 -1.44 32.42 -12.44
C MET A 205 -0.60 32.61 -11.15
N PRO A 206 0.62 33.17 -11.24
CA PRO A 206 1.49 33.31 -10.07
C PRO A 206 0.90 34.16 -8.94
N SER A 207 0.01 35.09 -9.26
CA SER A 207 -0.70 35.95 -8.30
C SER A 207 -1.85 35.25 -7.57
N ASP A 208 -2.29 34.08 -8.03
CA ASP A 208 -3.38 33.33 -7.43
C ASP A 208 -2.87 32.35 -6.35
N ASP A 209 -2.38 32.92 -5.26
CA ASP A 209 -1.83 32.14 -4.15
C ASP A 209 -2.89 31.22 -3.51
N GLU A 210 -4.18 31.56 -3.55
CA GLU A 210 -5.26 30.75 -2.98
C GLU A 210 -5.45 29.45 -3.75
N GLN A 211 -5.69 29.52 -5.07
CA GLN A 211 -5.91 28.32 -5.88
C GLN A 211 -4.65 27.45 -5.94
N ARG A 212 -3.47 28.07 -6.03
CA ARG A 212 -2.19 27.33 -6.02
C ARG A 212 -1.99 26.58 -4.71
N ASN A 213 -2.22 27.23 -3.58
CA ASN A 213 -2.11 26.55 -2.28
C ASN A 213 -3.17 25.45 -2.12
N ALA A 214 -4.40 25.66 -2.58
CA ALA A 214 -5.43 24.61 -2.57
C ALA A 214 -5.00 23.36 -3.38
N ALA A 215 -4.39 23.56 -4.55
CA ALA A 215 -3.88 22.47 -5.37
C ALA A 215 -2.75 21.69 -4.67
N PHE A 216 -1.78 22.39 -4.06
CA PHE A 216 -0.72 21.74 -3.28
C PHE A 216 -1.25 20.98 -2.06
N ARG A 217 -2.28 21.49 -1.38
CA ARG A 217 -2.92 20.76 -0.26
C ARG A 217 -3.59 19.46 -0.69
N LYS A 218 -4.07 19.40 -1.93
CA LYS A 218 -4.63 18.18 -2.52
C LYS A 218 -3.55 17.21 -2.99
N LEU A 219 -2.44 17.74 -3.53
CA LEU A 219 -1.33 16.95 -4.06
C LEU A 219 -0.48 16.33 -2.95
N PHE A 220 -0.16 17.09 -1.89
CA PHE A 220 0.75 16.65 -0.84
C PHE A 220 0.06 15.82 0.23
N GLY A 221 0.82 14.90 0.85
CA GLY A 221 0.32 14.07 1.93
C GLY A 221 -0.01 14.86 3.20
N LYS A 222 0.74 15.95 3.44
CA LYS A 222 0.48 16.89 4.54
C LYS A 222 1.02 18.27 4.22
N THR A 223 0.32 19.30 4.69
CA THR A 223 0.78 20.69 4.64
C THR A 223 0.50 21.41 5.96
N GLY A 224 1.32 22.42 6.28
CA GLY A 224 0.95 23.46 7.23
C GLY A 224 -0.14 24.40 6.66
N LYS A 225 -0.65 25.28 7.51
CA LYS A 225 -1.62 26.31 7.14
C LYS A 225 -0.99 27.36 6.23
N THR A 226 0.23 27.79 6.55
CA THR A 226 0.95 28.83 5.81
C THR A 226 2.16 28.26 5.10
N PHE A 227 2.19 28.31 3.77
CA PHE A 227 3.34 27.97 2.96
C PHE A 227 3.33 28.76 1.64
N LYS A 228 4.47 28.81 0.96
CA LYS A 228 4.58 29.38 -0.39
C LYS A 228 5.59 28.59 -1.22
N ILE A 229 5.16 28.17 -2.40
CA ILE A 229 5.98 27.44 -3.37
C ILE A 229 5.96 28.23 -4.67
N ILE A 230 7.13 28.66 -5.13
CA ILE A 230 7.26 29.42 -6.37
C ILE A 230 7.41 28.45 -7.54
N ALA A 231 6.55 28.59 -8.54
CA ALA A 231 6.62 27.78 -9.76
C ALA A 231 7.91 28.06 -10.57
N PRO A 232 8.38 27.10 -11.39
CA PRO A 232 7.87 25.74 -11.46
C PRO A 232 8.32 24.90 -10.25
N PHE A 233 7.52 23.89 -9.93
CA PHE A 233 7.78 22.86 -8.93
C PHE A 233 7.63 21.48 -9.57
N PHE A 234 8.48 20.53 -9.19
CA PHE A 234 8.48 19.18 -9.74
C PHE A 234 8.52 18.14 -8.62
N CYS A 235 7.72 17.08 -8.75
CA CYS A 235 7.80 15.89 -7.93
C CYS A 235 7.33 14.64 -8.67
N ASP A 236 7.50 13.46 -8.07
CA ASP A 236 7.16 12.18 -8.66
C ASP A 236 5.73 11.75 -8.32
N TYR A 237 5.33 11.88 -7.07
CA TYR A 237 4.02 11.45 -6.56
C TYR A 237 3.25 12.57 -5.85
N GLY A 238 3.94 13.48 -5.17
CA GLY A 238 3.36 14.53 -4.35
C GLY A 238 2.87 14.03 -2.98
N TYR A 239 2.11 12.93 -2.93
CA TYR A 239 1.52 12.44 -1.67
C TYR A 239 2.53 11.94 -0.63
N ASN A 240 3.80 11.72 -1.03
CA ASN A 240 4.88 11.37 -0.11
C ASN A 240 5.55 12.59 0.52
N ILE A 241 5.20 13.79 0.08
CA ILE A 241 5.72 15.06 0.60
C ILE A 241 4.87 15.53 1.78
N GLU A 242 5.53 15.87 2.88
CA GLU A 242 4.94 16.55 4.02
C GLU A 242 5.71 17.83 4.32
N ILE A 243 5.01 18.97 4.38
CA ILE A 243 5.57 20.26 4.77
C ILE A 243 4.94 20.76 6.05
N GLY A 244 5.75 21.32 6.95
CA GLY A 244 5.31 21.98 8.17
C GLY A 244 4.74 23.39 7.94
N GLU A 245 4.62 24.14 9.02
CA GLU A 245 4.20 25.55 8.99
C GLU A 245 5.31 26.46 8.49
N LYS A 246 4.92 27.55 7.82
CA LYS A 246 5.84 28.58 7.28
C LYS A 246 6.93 27.99 6.38
N PHE A 247 6.55 27.03 5.53
CA PHE A 247 7.42 26.47 4.49
C PHE A 247 7.52 27.43 3.29
N PHE A 248 8.73 27.77 2.89
CA PHE A 248 8.99 28.57 1.70
C PHE A 248 9.93 27.82 0.75
N ALA A 249 9.50 27.64 -0.49
CA ALA A 249 10.33 27.12 -1.58
C ALA A 249 10.37 28.10 -2.74
N ASN A 250 11.58 28.48 -3.12
CA ASN A 250 11.81 29.30 -4.28
C ASN A 250 11.76 28.46 -5.58
N THR A 251 11.92 29.12 -6.71
CA THR A 251 11.67 28.55 -8.03
C THR A 251 12.52 27.31 -8.34
N ASN A 252 11.96 26.41 -9.14
CA ASN A 252 12.63 25.22 -9.65
C ASN A 252 13.06 24.24 -8.55
N LEU A 253 12.22 24.07 -7.54
CA LEU A 253 12.37 23.01 -6.56
C LEU A 253 11.96 21.67 -7.18
N VAL A 254 12.84 20.67 -7.07
CA VAL A 254 12.60 19.29 -7.49
C VAL A 254 12.59 18.38 -6.26
N ILE A 255 11.54 17.60 -6.07
CA ILE A 255 11.48 16.58 -5.01
C ILE A 255 11.08 15.25 -5.63
N LEU A 256 12.04 14.36 -5.86
CA LEU A 256 11.76 13.00 -6.32
C LEU A 256 11.32 12.15 -5.12
N ASP A 257 10.01 12.10 -4.86
CA ASP A 257 9.37 11.57 -3.66
C ASP A 257 8.87 10.12 -3.80
N GLU A 258 9.65 9.25 -4.43
CA GLU A 258 9.36 7.80 -4.45
C GLU A 258 9.42 7.14 -3.06
N ALA A 259 10.11 7.78 -2.10
CA ALA A 259 9.93 7.56 -0.66
C ALA A 259 9.51 8.87 0.04
N LYS A 260 9.18 8.77 1.33
CA LYS A 260 8.70 9.89 2.14
C LYS A 260 9.71 11.04 2.19
N VAL A 261 9.26 12.28 1.98
CA VAL A 261 10.05 13.50 2.19
C VAL A 261 9.34 14.39 3.19
N LYS A 262 9.98 14.67 4.32
CA LYS A 262 9.40 15.48 5.40
C LYS A 262 10.19 16.74 5.62
N PHE A 263 9.50 17.87 5.68
CA PHE A 263 10.04 19.16 6.09
C PHE A 263 9.31 19.63 7.36
N GLY A 264 10.09 20.07 8.35
CA GLY A 264 9.57 20.69 9.56
C GLY A 264 8.99 22.09 9.32
N ASP A 265 8.87 22.83 10.42
CA ASP A 265 8.39 24.21 10.44
C ASP A 265 9.52 25.20 10.13
N ASN A 266 9.18 26.36 9.57
CA ASN A 266 10.10 27.45 9.24
C ASN A 266 11.25 27.02 8.33
N VAL A 267 10.97 26.22 7.30
CA VAL A 267 11.97 25.78 6.33
C VAL A 267 11.99 26.72 5.13
N PHE A 268 13.18 27.20 4.76
CA PHE A 268 13.41 28.09 3.64
C PHE A 268 14.33 27.42 2.62
N ILE A 269 13.86 27.27 1.39
CA ILE A 269 14.59 26.63 0.30
C ILE A 269 14.79 27.65 -0.82
N ALA A 270 16.04 27.92 -1.15
CA ALA A 270 16.42 28.80 -2.24
C ALA A 270 16.24 28.11 -3.63
N PRO A 271 16.45 28.84 -4.75
CA PRO A 271 16.17 28.29 -6.07
C PRO A 271 17.00 27.06 -6.44
N ASN A 272 16.47 26.26 -7.38
CA ASN A 272 17.16 25.13 -8.00
C ASN A 272 17.64 24.06 -7.01
N CYS A 273 16.96 23.89 -5.88
CA CYS A 273 17.28 22.81 -4.96
C CYS A 273 16.60 21.51 -5.38
N ALA A 274 17.25 20.39 -5.08
CA ALA A 274 16.74 19.08 -5.43
C ALA A 274 16.87 18.08 -4.27
N PHE A 275 15.80 17.34 -4.01
CA PHE A 275 15.71 16.31 -2.98
C PHE A 275 15.42 14.99 -3.66
N TYR A 276 16.37 14.05 -3.60
CA TYR A 276 16.27 12.78 -4.31
C TYR A 276 16.11 11.67 -3.29
N THR A 277 14.91 11.08 -3.21
CA THR A 277 14.74 9.85 -2.43
C THR A 277 15.12 8.61 -3.21
N VAL A 278 15.08 8.68 -4.55
CA VAL A 278 15.32 7.55 -5.45
C VAL A 278 16.75 7.55 -6.02
N GLY A 279 17.26 6.34 -6.27
CA GLY A 279 18.45 6.10 -7.07
C GLY A 279 18.33 4.78 -7.84
N HIS A 280 19.22 4.58 -8.81
CA HIS A 280 19.29 3.33 -9.57
C HIS A 280 20.34 2.38 -9.00
N ALA A 281 20.17 1.08 -9.26
CA ALA A 281 21.20 0.08 -8.97
C ALA A 281 22.58 0.51 -9.51
N LEU A 282 23.62 0.29 -8.71
CA LEU A 282 25.00 0.61 -9.10
C LEU A 282 25.51 -0.36 -10.19
N ASP A 283 25.14 -1.64 -10.08
CA ASP A 283 25.44 -2.64 -11.10
C ASP A 283 24.71 -2.28 -12.42
N PRO A 284 25.43 -2.08 -13.54
CA PRO A 284 24.81 -1.79 -14.83
C PRO A 284 23.83 -2.87 -15.32
N ILE A 285 24.04 -4.15 -14.97
CA ILE A 285 23.14 -5.23 -15.37
C ILE A 285 21.79 -5.08 -14.68
N GLU A 286 21.80 -4.85 -13.37
CA GLU A 286 20.58 -4.62 -12.59
C GLU A 286 19.92 -3.28 -12.97
N ARG A 287 20.72 -2.23 -13.18
CA ARG A 287 20.21 -0.91 -13.62
C ARG A 287 19.53 -0.98 -14.98
N ASN A 288 20.04 -1.77 -15.92
CA ASN A 288 19.42 -1.93 -17.23
C ASN A 288 18.12 -2.75 -17.18
N LYS A 289 17.84 -3.44 -16.06
CA LYS A 289 16.51 -3.98 -15.74
C LYS A 289 15.61 -2.96 -15.05
N ASP A 290 16.05 -1.70 -14.99
CA ASP A 290 15.38 -0.58 -14.34
C ASP A 290 15.13 -0.80 -12.84
N ILE A 291 16.08 -1.46 -12.19
CA ILE A 291 16.04 -1.66 -10.74
C ILE A 291 16.45 -0.37 -10.04
N GLN A 292 15.58 0.07 -9.14
CA GLN A 292 15.69 1.29 -8.35
C GLN A 292 15.62 0.97 -6.86
N TYR A 293 16.05 1.94 -6.05
CA TYR A 293 15.85 1.95 -4.60
C TYR A 293 15.39 3.34 -4.19
N CYS A 294 14.64 3.45 -3.08
CA CYS A 294 14.29 4.73 -2.51
C CYS A 294 14.40 4.73 -0.98
N TYR A 295 14.90 5.84 -0.44
CA TYR A 295 15.07 6.05 0.99
C TYR A 295 14.57 7.44 1.39
N PRO A 296 13.84 7.54 2.53
CA PRO A 296 13.19 8.79 2.91
C PRO A 296 14.19 9.90 3.24
N ILE A 297 13.79 11.15 3.02
CA ILE A 297 14.55 12.34 3.44
C ILE A 297 13.77 13.06 4.54
N THR A 298 14.48 13.52 5.57
CA THR A 298 13.89 14.33 6.65
C THR A 298 14.66 15.62 6.80
N VAL A 299 13.95 16.74 6.89
CA VAL A 299 14.48 18.08 7.18
C VAL A 299 13.76 18.59 8.43
N GLY A 300 14.55 18.94 9.45
CA GLY A 300 14.07 19.48 10.72
C GLY A 300 13.46 20.87 10.61
N ASN A 301 13.27 21.49 11.77
CA ASN A 301 12.71 22.83 11.88
C ASN A 301 13.78 23.91 11.72
N ASN A 302 13.38 25.11 11.31
CA ASN A 302 14.23 26.30 11.21
C ASN A 302 15.45 26.09 10.30
N VAL A 303 15.27 25.37 9.19
CA VAL A 303 16.35 25.04 8.25
C VAL A 303 16.35 26.03 7.10
N TRP A 304 17.54 26.51 6.73
CA TRP A 304 17.75 27.27 5.51
C TRP A 304 18.66 26.50 4.53
N ILE A 305 18.17 26.31 3.31
CA ILE A 305 18.85 25.59 2.24
C ILE A 305 19.17 26.58 1.11
N GLY A 306 20.46 26.83 0.91
CA GLY A 306 20.99 27.70 -0.14
C GLY A 306 20.74 27.17 -1.55
N GLY A 307 20.87 28.03 -2.56
CA GLY A 307 20.48 27.67 -3.93
C GLY A 307 21.37 26.60 -4.55
N ASN A 308 20.83 25.83 -5.48
CA ASN A 308 21.53 24.73 -6.16
C ASN A 308 22.06 23.64 -5.20
N VAL A 309 21.34 23.37 -4.09
CA VAL A 309 21.67 22.27 -3.18
C VAL A 309 21.00 20.97 -3.66
N VAL A 310 21.73 19.87 -3.54
CA VAL A 310 21.22 18.51 -3.78
C VAL A 310 21.27 17.71 -2.47
N VAL A 311 20.15 17.09 -2.09
CA VAL A 311 20.05 16.18 -0.95
C VAL A 311 19.80 14.76 -1.46
N LEU A 312 20.65 13.82 -1.05
CA LEU A 312 20.63 12.43 -1.52
C LEU A 312 19.73 11.50 -0.68
N PRO A 313 19.43 10.28 -1.19
CA PRO A 313 18.53 9.35 -0.52
C PRO A 313 18.93 9.05 0.93
N GLY A 314 17.95 8.98 1.83
CA GLY A 314 18.16 8.56 3.22
C GLY A 314 18.68 9.64 4.16
N VAL A 315 18.95 10.85 3.67
CA VAL A 315 19.56 11.92 4.48
C VAL A 315 18.55 12.53 5.45
N THR A 316 19.01 12.73 6.69
CA THR A 316 18.35 13.55 7.71
C THR A 316 19.14 14.85 7.95
N ILE A 317 18.48 15.99 7.78
CA ILE A 317 18.97 17.32 8.15
C ILE A 317 18.29 17.72 9.46
N GLY A 318 19.09 17.98 10.49
CA GLY A 318 18.64 18.38 11.81
C GLY A 318 17.97 19.76 11.87
N ASN A 319 17.61 20.17 13.09
CA ASN A 319 17.01 21.47 13.36
C ASN A 319 18.05 22.61 13.33
N ASN A 320 17.61 23.81 13.01
CA ASN A 320 18.42 25.04 13.05
C ASN A 320 19.68 24.93 12.16
N VAL A 321 19.57 24.26 11.02
CA VAL A 321 20.69 24.02 10.10
C VAL A 321 20.68 25.03 8.96
N THR A 322 21.87 25.51 8.59
CA THR A 322 22.09 26.22 7.33
C THR A 322 22.92 25.37 6.38
N ILE A 323 22.39 25.05 5.20
CA ILE A 323 23.13 24.42 4.11
C ILE A 323 23.53 25.48 3.09
N GLY A 324 24.83 25.66 2.86
CA GLY A 324 25.32 26.62 1.88
C GLY A 324 24.96 26.23 0.44
N ALA A 325 24.86 27.24 -0.43
CA ALA A 325 24.57 27.04 -1.85
C ALA A 325 25.56 26.10 -2.54
N GLY A 326 25.09 25.33 -3.53
CA GLY A 326 25.91 24.39 -4.31
C GLY A 326 26.31 23.11 -3.57
N SER A 327 25.78 22.87 -2.36
CA SER A 327 26.18 21.71 -1.56
C SER A 327 25.54 20.41 -2.06
N VAL A 328 26.27 19.30 -1.92
CA VAL A 328 25.76 17.94 -2.18
C VAL A 328 25.74 17.17 -0.87
N VAL A 329 24.56 17.10 -0.25
CA VAL A 329 24.33 16.49 1.06
C VAL A 329 24.21 14.99 0.89
N THR A 330 25.28 14.28 1.25
CA THR A 330 25.46 12.83 1.08
C THR A 330 25.35 12.05 2.38
N LYS A 331 25.26 12.75 3.51
CA LYS A 331 25.20 12.20 4.88
C LYS A 331 24.35 13.11 5.75
N ASP A 332 23.85 12.55 6.84
CA ASP A 332 23.08 13.28 7.84
C ASP A 332 23.84 14.50 8.36
N ILE A 333 23.09 15.57 8.63
CA ILE A 333 23.58 16.82 9.20
C ILE A 333 22.93 17.00 10.57
N PRO A 334 23.69 17.10 11.66
CA PRO A 334 23.14 17.25 13.01
C PRO A 334 22.54 18.66 13.20
N ASP A 335 21.81 18.83 14.31
CA ASP A 335 21.22 20.11 14.70
C ASP A 335 22.28 21.22 14.91
N ASN A 336 21.87 22.48 14.73
CA ASN A 336 22.62 23.68 15.11
C ASN A 336 23.98 23.82 14.38
N VAL A 337 24.01 23.60 13.07
CA VAL A 337 25.26 23.73 12.30
C VAL A 337 25.07 24.49 10.99
N VAL A 338 26.19 25.01 10.49
CA VAL A 338 26.35 25.43 9.11
C VAL A 338 27.18 24.38 8.38
N ALA A 339 26.67 23.86 7.26
CA ALA A 339 27.34 22.88 6.43
C ALA A 339 27.38 23.33 4.97
N VAL A 340 28.49 23.09 4.28
CA VAL A 340 28.70 23.50 2.89
C VAL A 340 29.49 22.46 2.10
N GLY A 341 29.44 22.55 0.76
CA GLY A 341 30.40 21.89 -0.14
C GLY A 341 29.88 20.64 -0.83
N ASN A 342 30.71 20.10 -1.72
CA ASN A 342 30.46 18.85 -2.44
C ASN A 342 31.67 17.91 -2.27
N PRO A 343 31.56 16.86 -1.44
CA PRO A 343 30.40 16.52 -0.59
C PRO A 343 30.23 17.50 0.59
N CYS A 344 29.00 17.67 1.07
CA CYS A 344 28.66 18.62 2.14
C CYS A 344 29.37 18.24 3.46
N ARG A 345 29.95 19.24 4.13
CA ARG A 345 30.67 19.10 5.40
C ARG A 345 30.30 20.24 6.35
N ILE A 346 30.21 19.91 7.63
CA ILE A 346 30.01 20.89 8.69
C ILE A 346 31.24 21.80 8.75
N ILE A 347 31.01 23.12 8.77
CA ILE A 347 32.08 24.12 8.86
C ILE A 347 32.00 24.95 10.14
N LYS A 348 30.83 24.98 10.80
CA LYS A 348 30.60 25.78 11.99
C LYS A 348 29.39 25.25 12.78
N THR A 349 29.44 25.35 14.10
CA THR A 349 28.28 25.19 15.00
C THR A 349 27.62 26.56 15.24
N ILE A 350 26.30 26.54 15.41
CA ILE A 350 25.48 27.70 15.77
C ILE A 350 25.23 27.60 17.28
N GLU A 351 25.47 28.71 18.00
CA GLU A 351 25.23 28.83 19.44
C GLU A 351 23.86 29.41 19.74
#